data_AF-A0A9N7TN71-F1
#
_entry.id   AF-A0A9N7TN71-F1
#
_cell.length_a   1.000
_cell.length_b   1.000
_cell.length_c   1.000
_cell.angle_alpha   90.00
_cell.angle_beta   90.00
_cell.angle_gamma   90.00
#
_symmetry.space_group_name_H-M   'P 1'
#
loop_
_entity.id
_entity.type
_entity.pdbx_description
1 polymer ?
#
loop_
_entity_poly.entity_id
_entity_poly.type
_entity_poly.pdbx_seq_one_letter_code
_entity_poly.pdbx_strand_id
1 'polypeptide(L)'
;MTEDGSNSISAQCVLRVLIITEDMLGSSVTVRLQNMSQEHFLSPLLTNFLEGVSAVLSVPVEDVFIFNIQPDRDAAPGGILNVSFSAALPGGHFFPSDALEEQLYLNRLRLTSLTQMEVSPRAQS
;
A
#
# COMPACT_ATOMS: atom_id res chain seq x y z
N MET A 1 -34.86 14.66 27.40
CA MET A 1 -33.61 15.41 27.19
C MET A 1 -32.70 14.45 26.48
N THR A 2 -32.63 14.54 25.16
CA THR A 2 -31.95 13.55 24.31
C THR A 2 -30.58 14.10 23.97
N GLU A 3 -29.54 13.61 24.64
CA GLU A 3 -28.15 13.90 24.29
C GLU A 3 -27.70 12.95 23.18
N ASP A 4 -27.99 13.33 21.93
CA ASP A 4 -27.31 12.73 20.76
C ASP A 4 -25.93 13.38 20.65
N GLY A 5 -25.03 12.92 21.51
CA GLY A 5 -23.61 13.28 21.53
C GLY A 5 -22.97 12.91 20.20
N SER A 6 -22.87 13.91 19.32
CA SER A 6 -22.23 13.82 18.02
C SER A 6 -20.77 13.34 18.18
N ASN A 7 -20.52 12.05 17.96
CA ASN A 7 -19.19 11.52 17.76
C ASN A 7 -18.71 11.97 16.37
N SER A 8 -18.28 13.23 16.26
CA SER A 8 -17.62 13.73 15.07
C SER A 8 -16.19 13.19 15.06
N ILE A 9 -16.06 11.93 14.64
CA ILE A 9 -14.77 11.28 14.40
C ILE A 9 -14.09 12.06 13.28
N SER A 10 -13.18 12.95 13.67
CA SER A 10 -12.45 13.80 12.74
C SER A 10 -11.32 12.98 12.12
N ALA A 11 -11.52 12.49 10.90
CA ALA A 11 -10.44 11.87 10.12
C ALA A 11 -9.58 12.98 9.50
N GLN A 12 -8.29 13.03 9.86
CA GLN A 12 -7.35 13.98 9.26
C GLN A 12 -6.94 13.46 7.88
N CYS A 13 -7.59 13.94 6.82
CA CYS A 13 -7.20 13.65 5.44
C CYS A 13 -6.09 14.61 5.00
N VAL A 14 -4.87 14.11 4.82
CA VAL A 14 -3.77 14.86 4.21
C VAL A 14 -3.76 14.56 2.71
N LEU A 15 -4.27 15.47 1.89
CA LEU A 15 -4.21 15.38 0.43
C LEU A 15 -2.84 15.86 -0.05
N ARG A 16 -1.93 14.94 -0.38
CA ARG A 16 -0.64 15.27 -1.01
C ARG A 16 -0.79 15.20 -2.52
N VAL A 17 -0.56 16.35 -3.18
CA VAL A 17 -0.47 16.43 -4.64
C VAL A 17 0.99 16.22 -5.02
N LEU A 18 1.31 15.06 -5.59
CA LEU A 18 2.64 14.78 -6.17
C LEU A 18 2.56 14.88 -7.70
N ILE A 19 3.58 15.45 -8.33
CA ILE A 19 3.77 15.33 -9.78
C ILE A 19 4.20 13.89 -10.04
N ILE A 20 3.27 13.09 -10.55
CA ILE A 20 3.51 11.71 -10.93
C ILE A 20 4.41 11.72 -12.19
N THR A 21 5.69 11.37 -12.06
CA THR A 21 6.60 11.21 -13.22
C THR A 21 6.38 9.88 -13.92
N GLU A 22 6.64 9.82 -15.24
CA GLU A 22 6.55 8.58 -16.02
C GLU A 22 7.44 7.47 -15.44
N ASP A 23 8.62 7.84 -14.94
CA ASP A 23 9.54 6.92 -14.26
C ASP A 23 8.90 6.30 -13.02
N MET A 24 8.18 7.07 -12.21
CA MET A 24 7.49 6.58 -11.01
C MET A 24 6.29 5.68 -11.35
N LEU A 25 5.53 5.99 -12.42
CA LEU A 25 4.44 5.13 -12.90
C LEU A 25 4.97 3.81 -13.48
N GLY A 26 6.03 3.88 -14.29
CA GLY A 26 6.71 2.71 -14.84
C GLY A 26 7.36 1.85 -13.75
N SER A 27 7.80 2.49 -12.66
CA SER A 27 8.46 1.89 -11.50
C SER A 27 7.49 1.57 -10.36
N SER A 28 6.29 1.10 -10.70
CA SER A 28 5.26 0.84 -9.72
C SER A 28 4.66 -0.55 -9.81
N VAL A 29 4.19 -1.05 -8.67
CA VAL A 29 3.66 -2.40 -8.54
C VAL A 29 2.32 -2.38 -7.85
N THR A 30 1.43 -3.30 -8.23
CA THR A 30 0.13 -3.45 -7.59
C THR A 30 0.10 -4.74 -6.79
N VAL A 31 -0.09 -4.60 -5.48
CA VAL A 31 -0.29 -5.74 -4.57
C VAL A 31 -1.76 -5.90 -4.25
N ARG A 32 -2.17 -7.15 -4.05
CA ARG A 32 -3.54 -7.50 -3.66
C ARG A 32 -3.53 -7.91 -2.19
N LEU A 33 -4.24 -7.16 -1.37
CA LEU A 33 -4.46 -7.47 0.05
C LEU A 33 -5.76 -8.25 0.19
N GLN A 34 -5.67 -9.49 0.65
CA GLN A 34 -6.86 -10.32 0.87
C GLN A 34 -7.56 -9.97 2.18
N ASN A 35 -8.87 -10.16 2.22
CA ASN A 35 -9.72 -9.89 3.38
C ASN A 35 -9.58 -8.45 3.91
N MET A 36 -9.44 -7.49 2.99
CA MET A 36 -9.00 -6.13 3.30
C MET A 36 -9.96 -5.09 2.71
N SER A 37 -10.53 -4.26 3.58
CA SER A 37 -11.34 -3.10 3.19
C SER A 37 -10.48 -1.85 3.08
N GLN A 38 -10.83 -0.95 2.15
CA GLN A 38 -10.15 0.32 1.94
C GLN A 38 -10.07 1.16 3.23
N GLU A 39 -11.19 1.28 3.95
CA GLU A 39 -11.28 2.09 5.18
C GLU A 39 -10.36 1.56 6.28
N HIS A 40 -10.35 0.23 6.45
CA HIS A 40 -9.52 -0.45 7.45
C HIS A 40 -8.03 -0.40 7.06
N PHE A 41 -7.74 -0.38 5.76
CA PHE A 41 -6.38 -0.20 5.26
C PHE A 41 -5.87 1.21 5.57
N LEU A 42 -6.66 2.25 5.29
CA LEU A 42 -6.23 3.64 5.44
C LEU A 42 -5.84 4.02 6.88
N SER A 43 -6.39 3.36 7.90
CA SER A 43 -5.93 3.51 9.28
C SER A 43 -6.34 2.31 10.13
N PRO A 44 -5.42 1.64 10.87
CA PRO A 44 -3.98 1.92 11.06
C PRO A 44 -3.03 1.16 10.11
N LEU A 45 -3.57 0.31 9.24
CA LEU A 45 -2.78 -0.67 8.48
C LEU A 45 -1.91 -0.05 7.38
N LEU A 46 -2.21 1.17 6.95
CA LEU A 46 -1.43 1.94 5.98
C LEU A 46 0.01 2.11 6.49
N THR A 47 0.16 2.48 7.76
CA THR A 47 1.48 2.64 8.39
C THR A 47 2.20 1.30 8.44
N ASN A 48 1.53 0.22 8.89
CA ASN A 48 2.12 -1.11 8.93
C ASN A 48 2.55 -1.58 7.53
N PHE A 49 1.77 -1.28 6.50
CA PHE A 49 2.09 -1.59 5.12
C PHE A 49 3.35 -0.86 4.65
N LEU A 50 3.41 0.46 4.90
CA LEU A 50 4.59 1.28 4.59
C LEU A 50 5.82 0.74 5.32
N GLU A 51 5.72 0.44 6.61
CA GLU A 51 6.82 -0.13 7.39
C GLU A 51 7.26 -1.50 6.84
N GLY A 52 6.30 -2.38 6.50
CA GLY A 52 6.59 -3.68 5.91
C GLY A 52 7.32 -3.58 4.57
N VAL A 53 6.85 -2.70 3.68
CA VAL A 53 7.48 -2.42 2.38
C VAL A 53 8.86 -1.80 2.58
N SER A 54 8.99 -0.82 3.46
CA SER A 54 10.26 -0.14 3.77
C SER A 54 11.33 -1.13 4.26
N ALA A 55 10.94 -2.08 5.12
CA ALA A 55 11.83 -3.10 5.65
C ALA A 55 12.25 -4.15 4.60
N VAL A 56 11.39 -4.42 3.63
CA VAL A 56 11.69 -5.34 2.51
C VAL A 56 12.61 -4.67 1.50
N LEU A 57 12.31 -3.44 1.11
CA LEU A 57 13.08 -2.69 0.13
C LEU A 57 14.33 -2.02 0.70
N SER A 58 14.49 -2.02 2.03
CA SER A 58 15.57 -1.32 2.73
C SER A 58 15.65 0.18 2.39
N VAL A 59 14.48 0.81 2.25
CA VAL A 59 14.30 2.26 2.04
C VAL A 59 13.51 2.85 3.20
N PRO A 60 13.58 4.15 3.48
CA PRO A 60 12.73 4.74 4.49
C PRO A 60 11.28 4.82 4.02
N VAL A 61 10.31 4.77 4.95
CA VAL A 61 8.87 4.86 4.65
C VAL A 61 8.47 6.15 3.93
N GLU A 62 9.25 7.22 4.09
CA GLU A 62 9.05 8.51 3.42
C GLU A 62 9.33 8.44 1.90
N ASP A 63 10.13 7.47 1.48
CA ASP A 63 10.45 7.20 0.07
C ASP A 63 9.48 6.20 -0.57
N VAL A 64 8.48 5.71 0.16
CA VAL A 64 7.43 4.82 -0.37
C VAL A 64 6.19 5.64 -0.71
N PHE A 65 5.83 5.65 -2.00
CA PHE A 65 4.72 6.42 -2.53
C PHE A 65 3.58 5.52 -2.98
N ILE A 66 2.46 5.60 -2.27
CA ILE A 66 1.20 4.94 -2.65
C ILE A 66 0.39 5.93 -3.49
N PHE A 67 0.01 5.52 -4.70
CA PHE A 67 -0.71 6.39 -5.64
C PHE A 67 -2.08 5.82 -6.04
N ASN A 68 -2.34 4.54 -5.80
CA ASN A 68 -3.65 3.94 -6.05
C ASN A 68 -4.05 2.97 -4.94
N ILE A 69 -5.29 3.10 -4.47
CA ILE A 69 -5.90 2.19 -3.50
C ILE A 69 -7.34 1.96 -3.98
N GLN A 70 -7.62 0.76 -4.48
CA GLN A 70 -8.93 0.44 -5.05
C GLN A 70 -9.45 -0.91 -4.53
N PRO A 71 -10.63 -0.94 -3.91
CA PRO A 71 -11.26 -2.20 -3.54
C PRO A 71 -11.71 -2.94 -4.80
N ASP A 72 -11.30 -4.20 -4.90
CA ASP A 72 -11.71 -5.14 -5.93
C ASP A 72 -13.15 -5.57 -5.63
N ARG A 73 -14.11 -4.94 -6.34
CA ARG A 73 -15.54 -5.20 -6.18
C ARG A 73 -15.99 -6.49 -6.87
N ASP A 74 -15.12 -7.09 -7.67
CA ASP A 74 -15.35 -8.34 -8.41
C ASP A 74 -14.82 -9.57 -7.66
N ALA A 75 -14.04 -9.35 -6.59
CA ALA A 75 -13.49 -10.41 -5.76
C ALA A 75 -14.54 -11.09 -4.87
N ALA A 76 -14.37 -12.40 -4.70
CA ALA A 76 -15.16 -13.29 -3.83
C ALA A 76 -15.42 -12.73 -2.40
N PRO A 77 -16.44 -13.24 -1.68
CA PRO A 77 -16.78 -12.75 -0.33
C PRO A 77 -15.55 -12.80 0.59
N GLY A 78 -15.11 -11.62 1.04
CA GLY A 78 -13.86 -11.41 1.76
C GLY A 78 -13.27 -10.02 1.47
N GLY A 79 -13.46 -9.51 0.25
CA GLY A 79 -12.97 -8.18 -0.13
C GLY A 79 -11.46 -8.17 -0.36
N ILE A 80 -11.06 -7.81 -1.58
CA ILE A 80 -9.64 -7.64 -1.93
C ILE A 80 -9.36 -6.16 -2.11
N LEU A 81 -8.24 -5.67 -1.61
CA LEU A 81 -7.79 -4.30 -1.84
C LEU A 81 -6.57 -4.30 -2.74
N ASN A 82 -6.68 -3.70 -3.92
CA ASN A 82 -5.55 -3.48 -4.81
C ASN A 82 -4.87 -2.18 -4.39
N VAL A 83 -3.60 -2.28 -4.00
CA VAL A 83 -2.78 -1.13 -3.60
C VAL A 83 -1.60 -1.04 -4.55
N SER A 84 -1.50 0.09 -5.25
CA SER A 84 -0.39 0.37 -6.14
C SER A 84 0.55 1.38 -5.51
N PHE A 85 1.83 1.01 -5.44
CA PHE A 85 2.85 1.82 -4.82
C PHE A 85 4.17 1.73 -5.58
N SER A 86 5.02 2.70 -5.32
CA SER A 86 6.38 2.83 -5.84
C SER A 86 7.31 3.17 -4.69
N ALA A 87 8.59 2.91 -4.86
CA ALA A 87 9.60 3.30 -3.87
C ALA A 87 10.75 4.03 -4.54
N ALA A 88 11.16 5.14 -3.94
CA ALA A 88 12.35 5.86 -4.34
C ALA A 88 13.58 5.26 -3.65
N LEU A 89 14.67 5.22 -4.40
CA LEU A 89 16.00 4.89 -3.94
C LEU A 89 16.73 6.17 -3.49
N PRO A 90 17.60 6.05 -2.47
CA PRO A 90 18.50 7.14 -2.10
C PRO A 90 19.34 7.53 -3.31
N GLY A 91 19.20 8.78 -3.76
CA GLY A 91 19.80 9.28 -5.01
C GLY A 91 18.79 9.80 -6.03
N GLY A 92 17.48 9.70 -5.76
CA GLY A 92 16.43 10.28 -6.59
C GLY A 92 16.00 9.41 -7.78
N HIS A 93 16.38 8.14 -7.77
CA HIS A 93 15.93 7.12 -8.72
C HIS A 93 14.76 6.34 -8.13
N PHE A 94 13.88 5.77 -8.95
CA PHE A 94 12.82 4.86 -8.48
C PHE A 94 13.22 3.41 -8.67
N PHE A 95 12.72 2.53 -7.81
CA PHE A 95 12.90 1.09 -7.98
C PHE A 95 12.09 0.61 -9.19
N PRO A 96 12.71 -0.05 -10.18
CA PRO A 96 11.97 -0.59 -11.31
C PRO A 96 10.91 -1.58 -10.82
N SER A 97 9.76 -1.59 -11.50
CA SER A 97 8.60 -2.41 -11.16
C SER A 97 8.96 -3.89 -11.06
N ASP A 98 9.74 -4.42 -12.01
CA ASP A 98 10.23 -5.80 -11.96
C ASP A 98 11.01 -6.12 -10.67
N ALA A 99 11.89 -5.21 -10.23
CA ALA A 99 12.67 -5.40 -9.01
C ALA A 99 11.81 -5.29 -7.75
N LEU A 100 10.83 -4.37 -7.74
CA LEU A 100 9.85 -4.27 -6.65
C LEU A 100 9.06 -5.58 -6.53
N GLU A 101 8.51 -6.07 -7.65
CA GLU A 101 7.75 -7.33 -7.67
C GLU A 101 8.61 -8.50 -7.19
N GLU A 102 9.86 -8.58 -7.66
CA GLU A 102 10.80 -9.61 -7.23
C GLU A 102 11.09 -9.53 -5.73
N GLN A 103 11.41 -8.35 -5.20
CA GLN A 103 11.66 -8.17 -3.76
C GLN A 103 10.45 -8.53 -2.92
N LEU A 104 9.25 -8.14 -3.35
CA LEU A 104 8.00 -8.49 -2.68
C LEU A 104 7.74 -10.00 -2.72
N TYR A 105 7.99 -10.64 -3.86
CA TYR A 105 7.81 -12.08 -4.02
C TYR A 105 8.78 -12.89 -3.16
N LEU A 106 10.06 -12.50 -3.16
CA LEU A 106 11.12 -13.09 -2.33
C LEU A 106 10.83 -12.90 -0.84
N ASN A 107 10.34 -11.72 -0.46
CA ASN A 107 10.05 -11.38 0.93
C ASN A 107 8.57 -11.58 1.32
N ARG A 108 7.75 -12.28 0.51
CA ARG A 108 6.30 -12.38 0.75
C ARG A 108 5.95 -12.82 2.17
N LEU A 109 6.67 -13.80 2.71
CA LEU A 109 6.46 -14.33 4.05
C LEU A 109 6.81 -13.30 5.12
N ARG A 110 7.87 -12.53 4.89
CA ARG A 110 8.32 -11.46 5.78
C ARG A 110 7.33 -10.31 5.77
N LEU A 111 6.82 -9.95 4.60
CA LEU A 111 5.81 -8.91 4.43
C LEU A 111 4.51 -9.32 5.13
N THR A 112 4.02 -10.54 4.93
CA THR A 112 2.86 -11.07 5.66
C THR A 112 3.09 -11.08 7.17
N SER A 113 4.28 -11.48 7.63
CA SER A 113 4.59 -11.49 9.06
C SER A 113 4.67 -10.10 9.68
N LEU A 114 5.19 -9.10 8.96
CA LEU A 114 5.34 -7.72 9.43
C LEU A 114 4.01 -6.96 9.40
N THR A 115 3.26 -7.14 8.33
CA THR A 115 2.01 -6.42 8.10
C THR A 115 0.80 -7.09 8.73
N GLN A 116 0.92 -8.38 9.07
CA GLN A 116 -0.20 -9.28 9.39
C GLN A 116 -1.27 -9.33 8.28
N MET A 117 -0.90 -8.96 7.05
CA MET A 117 -1.78 -8.94 5.89
C MET A 117 -1.37 -10.02 4.88
N GLU A 118 -2.36 -10.68 4.28
CA GLU A 118 -2.13 -11.55 3.14
C GLU A 118 -1.89 -10.70 1.89
N VAL A 119 -0.61 -10.35 1.69
CA VAL A 119 -0.15 -9.61 0.52
C VAL A 119 0.25 -10.59 -0.58
N SER A 120 -0.49 -10.56 -1.69
CA SER A 120 -0.13 -11.30 -2.90
C SER A 120 0.33 -10.33 -4.00
N PRO A 121 1.57 -10.43 -4.50
CA PRO A 121 1.95 -9.72 -5.72
C PRO A 121 1.11 -10.28 -6.87
N ARG A 122 0.71 -9.42 -7.81
CA ARG A 122 -0.02 -9.87 -8.99
C ARG A 122 0.99 -10.53 -9.93
N ALA A 123 1.11 -11.86 -9.87
CA ALA A 123 1.97 -12.60 -10.79
C ALA A 123 1.62 -12.20 -12.24
N GLN A 124 2.61 -11.72 -12.99
CA GLN A 124 2.46 -11.48 -14.43
C GLN A 124 2.09 -12.82 -15.08
N SER A 125 0.91 -12.86 -15.72
CA SER A 125 0.46 -13.96 -16.57
C SER A 125 1.12 -13.90 -17.94
#